data_AF-A0A964IRA6-F1
#
_entry.id   AF-A0A964IRA6-F1
#
_cell.length_a   1.000
_cell.length_b   1.000
_cell.length_c   1.000
_cell.angle_alpha   90.00
_cell.angle_beta   90.00
_cell.angle_gamma   90.00
#
_symmetry.space_group_name_H-M   'P 1'
#
loop_
_entity.id
_entity.type
_entity.pdbx_description
1 polymer ?
#
loop_
_entity_poly.entity_id
_entity_poly.type
_entity_poly.pdbx_seq_one_letter_code
_entity_poly.pdbx_strand_id
1 'polypeptide(L)'
;MIDKELVPNRIVAAFNVIYTPEVTQSRRMGEWSRDTKFGFGTALMAQIWPGLFIGGEARYLRAYESLGLGDFAGHALFVGPNLFFTPAERWRVTMTWAVQAAGKAVGISGPLDLTNFERHQFRLRIGREF
;
A
#
# COMPACT_ATOMS: atom_id res chain seq x y z
N MET A 1 1.40 -7.71 -10.46
CA MET A 1 2.44 -8.10 -9.49
C MET A 1 3.41 -8.98 -10.25
N ILE A 2 4.69 -8.63 -10.29
CA ILE A 2 5.74 -9.49 -10.86
C ILE A 2 6.45 -10.11 -9.67
N ASP A 3 6.35 -11.42 -9.55
CA ASP A 3 6.98 -12.24 -8.51
C ASP A 3 8.00 -13.16 -9.19
N LYS A 4 9.20 -13.27 -8.62
CA LYS A 4 10.25 -14.14 -9.16
C LYS A 4 10.64 -15.12 -8.06
N GLU A 5 10.09 -16.33 -8.13
CA GLU A 5 10.42 -17.42 -7.23
C GLU A 5 11.72 -18.11 -7.65
N LEU A 6 12.71 -18.12 -6.76
CA LEU A 6 13.96 -18.87 -6.85
C LEU A 6 14.15 -19.62 -5.52
N VAL A 7 13.94 -20.93 -5.48
CA VAL A 7 14.14 -21.77 -4.28
C VAL A 7 15.49 -22.49 -4.43
N PRO A 8 16.39 -22.60 -3.42
CA PRO A 8 16.22 -22.37 -1.98
C PRO A 8 17.22 -21.35 -1.39
N ASN A 9 16.74 -20.15 -1.03
CA ASN A 9 17.08 -19.51 0.26
C ASN A 9 16.08 -18.39 0.59
N ARG A 10 14.79 -18.79 0.66
CA ARG A 10 13.74 -18.19 1.51
C ARG A 10 13.57 -16.66 1.47
N ILE A 11 13.87 -15.95 0.39
CA ILE A 11 13.62 -14.50 0.29
C ILE A 11 12.81 -14.22 -0.98
N VAL A 12 11.69 -13.51 -0.81
CA VAL A 12 10.78 -13.06 -1.86
C VAL A 12 10.86 -11.55 -1.95
N ALA A 13 11.08 -11.04 -3.16
CA ALA A 13 11.03 -9.62 -3.46
C ALA A 13 9.85 -9.35 -4.39
N ALA A 14 8.97 -8.42 -4.01
CA ALA A 14 7.81 -8.05 -4.78
C ALA A 14 7.82 -6.56 -5.12
N PHE A 15 7.51 -6.25 -6.37
CA PHE A 15 7.35 -4.89 -6.88
C PHE A 15 5.92 -4.71 -7.37
N ASN A 16 5.28 -3.66 -6.89
CA ASN A 16 3.88 -3.37 -7.15
C ASN A 16 3.73 -1.93 -7.66
N VAL A 17 2.96 -1.76 -8.73
CA VAL A 17 2.47 -0.45 -9.17
C VAL A 17 1.05 -0.31 -8.64
N ILE A 18 0.76 0.83 -8.04
CA ILE A 18 -0.52 1.12 -7.39
C ILE A 18 -1.16 2.28 -8.15
N TYR A 19 -2.33 2.02 -8.71
CA TYR A 19 -3.19 3.04 -9.29
C TYR A 19 -4.57 2.85 -8.70
N THR A 20 -5.04 3.86 -7.99
CA THR A 20 -6.35 3.83 -7.32
C THR A 20 -7.06 5.14 -7.62
N PRO A 21 -7.92 5.18 -8.64
CA PRO A 21 -8.82 6.30 -8.83
C PRO A 21 -9.91 6.23 -7.73
N GLU A 22 -9.95 7.23 -6.86
CA GLU A 22 -10.98 7.38 -5.84
C GLU A 22 -11.98 8.47 -6.29
N VAL A 23 -13.27 8.16 -6.23
CA VAL A 23 -14.33 9.15 -6.41
C VAL A 23 -15.05 9.26 -5.08
N THR A 24 -14.80 10.35 -4.36
CA THR A 24 -15.38 10.58 -3.05
C THR A 24 -16.53 11.56 -3.18
N GLN A 25 -17.76 11.05 -3.06
CA GLN A 25 -18.94 11.93 -2.99
C GLN A 25 -19.07 12.46 -1.57
N SER A 26 -18.78 13.75 -1.37
CA SER A 26 -18.96 14.39 -0.06
C SER A 26 -20.45 14.53 0.24
N ARG A 27 -20.96 13.69 1.15
CA ARG A 27 -22.38 13.68 1.58
C ARG A 27 -22.84 14.99 2.26
N ARG A 28 -21.93 15.90 2.61
CA ARG A 28 -22.26 17.17 3.29
C ARG A 28 -22.53 18.34 2.35
N MET A 29 -21.99 18.32 1.12
CA MET A 29 -21.96 19.53 0.28
C MET A 29 -22.40 19.30 -1.17
N GLY A 30 -22.67 18.05 -1.58
CA GLY A 30 -23.11 17.74 -2.95
C GLY A 30 -22.00 17.88 -4.02
N GLU A 31 -20.76 18.14 -3.60
CA GLU A 31 -19.60 18.19 -4.48
C GLU A 31 -18.98 16.79 -4.66
N TRP A 32 -18.70 16.48 -5.93
CA TRP A 32 -17.94 15.30 -6.34
C TRP A 32 -16.46 15.67 -6.27
N SER A 33 -15.75 15.23 -5.23
CA SER A 33 -14.27 15.28 -5.23
C SER A 33 -13.77 14.00 -5.90
N ARG A 34 -12.90 14.19 -6.89
CA ARG A 34 -12.33 13.14 -7.73
C ARG A 34 -10.84 13.17 -7.49
N ASP A 35 -10.39 12.21 -6.68
CA ASP A 35 -9.02 12.16 -6.19
C ASP A 35 -8.33 10.93 -6.78
N THR A 36 -7.19 11.13 -7.42
CA THR A 36 -6.42 10.02 -7.97
C THR A 36 -5.20 9.76 -7.10
N LYS A 37 -5.03 8.52 -6.65
CA LYS A 37 -3.82 8.07 -5.96
C LYS A 37 -2.98 7.22 -6.90
N PHE A 38 -1.74 7.64 -7.13
CA PHE A 38 -0.76 6.89 -7.89
C PHE A 38 0.45 6.60 -7.03
N GLY A 39 1.03 5.41 -7.16
CA GLY A 39 2.22 5.08 -6.40
C GLY A 39 2.88 3.78 -6.82
N PHE A 40 3.96 3.49 -6.12
CA PHE A 40 4.71 2.26 -6.27
C PHE A 40 5.01 1.68 -4.90
N GLY A 41 5.13 0.37 -4.84
CA GLY A 41 5.41 -0.38 -3.63
C GLY A 41 6.48 -1.42 -3.89
N THR A 42 7.37 -1.57 -2.92
CA THR A 42 8.34 -2.66 -2.86
C THR A 42 8.10 -3.43 -1.58
N ALA A 43 8.34 -4.73 -1.62
CA ALA A 43 8.26 -5.59 -0.45
C ALA A 43 9.36 -6.63 -0.50
N LEU A 44 9.94 -6.91 0.65
CA LEU A 44 10.92 -7.97 0.86
C LEU A 44 10.43 -8.83 2.00
N MET A 45 10.33 -10.14 1.76
CA MET A 45 9.84 -11.13 2.71
C MET A 45 10.82 -12.27 2.82
N ALA A 46 11.06 -12.77 4.03
CA ALA A 46 11.84 -13.97 4.26
C ALA A 46 10.96 -15.07 4.84
N GLN A 47 11.13 -16.30 4.38
CA GLN A 47 10.44 -17.45 4.92
C GLN A 47 11.12 -17.90 6.21
N ILE A 48 10.41 -17.73 7.33
CA ILE A 48 10.91 -18.12 8.64
C ILE A 48 10.56 -19.58 8.93
N TRP A 49 9.35 -19.99 8.58
CA TRP A 49 8.87 -21.38 8.68
C TRP A 49 8.19 -21.85 7.40
N PRO A 50 8.05 -23.17 7.17
CA PRO A 50 7.24 -23.71 6.09
C PRO A 50 5.85 -23.06 6.09
N GLY A 51 5.49 -22.36 5.01
CA GLY A 51 4.23 -21.63 4.91
C GLY A 51 4.12 -20.32 5.71
N LEU A 52 5.20 -19.78 6.29
CA LEU A 52 5.22 -18.50 7.01
C LEU A 52 6.37 -17.60 6.53
N PHE A 53 6.00 -16.42 6.05
CA PHE A 53 6.89 -15.40 5.53
C PHE A 53 6.69 -14.10 6.30
N ILE A 54 7.79 -13.48 6.70
CA ILE A 54 7.80 -12.21 7.44
C ILE A 54 8.73 -11.25 6.73
N GLY A 55 8.34 -10.00 6.65
CA GLY A 55 9.14 -9.00 5.96
C GLY A 55 8.70 -7.57 6.20
N GLY A 56 9.14 -6.71 5.30
CA GLY A 56 8.77 -5.30 5.27
C GLY A 56 8.28 -4.89 3.90
N GLU A 57 7.40 -3.90 3.88
CA GLU A 57 7.04 -3.16 2.68
C GLU A 57 7.39 -1.68 2.81
N ALA A 58 7.67 -1.07 1.66
CA ALA A 58 7.73 0.37 1.49
C ALA A 58 6.83 0.76 0.31
N ARG A 59 5.99 1.78 0.49
CA ARG A 59 5.05 2.27 -0.53
C ARG A 59 5.12 3.78 -0.60
N TYR A 60 5.42 4.29 -1.78
CA TYR A 60 5.35 5.72 -2.06
C TYR A 60 4.10 6.01 -2.86
N LEU A 61 3.25 6.90 -2.33
CA LEU A 61 1.98 7.30 -2.90
C LEU A 61 1.98 8.81 -3.14
N ARG A 62 1.33 9.23 -4.22
CA ARG A 62 1.04 10.62 -4.58
C ARG A 62 -0.45 10.77 -4.74
N ALA A 63 -0.99 11.85 -4.19
CA ALA A 63 -2.38 12.24 -4.33
C ALA A 63 -2.49 13.37 -5.35
N TYR A 64 -3.54 13.31 -6.15
CA TYR A 64 -3.89 14.32 -7.14
C TYR A 64 -5.37 14.68 -7.00
N GLU A 65 -5.68 15.97 -6.94
CA GLU A 65 -7.05 16.51 -6.82
C GLU A 65 -7.70 16.69 -8.21
N SER A 66 -7.48 15.74 -9.12
CA SER A 66 -8.16 15.68 -10.41
C SER A 66 -8.24 14.27 -10.99
N LEU A 67 -9.07 14.10 -12.02
CA LEU A 67 -9.18 12.86 -12.82
C LEU A 67 -7.90 12.54 -13.62
N GLY A 68 -6.93 13.46 -13.66
CA GLY A 68 -5.63 13.29 -14.29
C GLY A 68 -4.48 13.48 -13.30
N LEU A 69 -3.23 13.41 -13.79
CA LEU A 69 -2.03 13.66 -12.98
C LEU A 69 -1.64 15.16 -12.91
N GLY A 70 -2.64 16.04 -12.99
CA GLY A 70 -2.43 17.49 -13.17
C GLY A 70 -2.27 18.26 -11.85
N ASP A 71 -3.13 17.98 -10.86
CA ASP A 71 -3.22 18.79 -9.65
C ASP A 71 -2.63 18.03 -8.47
N PHE A 72 -1.32 18.10 -8.32
CA PHE A 72 -0.63 17.43 -7.23
C PHE A 72 -1.08 17.98 -5.87
N ALA A 73 -1.71 17.13 -5.05
CA ALA A 73 -2.24 17.48 -3.73
C ALA A 73 -1.27 17.12 -2.60
N GLY A 74 -0.38 16.15 -2.83
CA GLY A 74 0.62 15.76 -1.85
C GLY A 74 1.20 14.36 -2.07
N HIS A 75 2.06 13.94 -1.17
CA HIS A 75 2.69 12.63 -1.22
C HIS A 75 2.94 12.02 0.16
N ALA A 76 3.06 10.70 0.18
CA ALA A 76 3.26 9.92 1.39
C ALA A 76 4.17 8.72 1.12
N LEU A 77 5.15 8.50 1.99
CA LEU A 77 5.93 7.28 2.09
C LEU A 77 5.43 6.47 3.28
N PHE A 78 4.93 5.29 2.99
CA PHE A 78 4.51 4.29 3.96
C PHE A 78 5.57 3.22 4.09
N VAL A 79 5.88 2.82 5.31
CA VAL A 79 6.74 1.67 5.59
C VAL A 79 6.13 0.84 6.70
N GLY A 80 6.34 -0.47 6.66
CA GLY A 80 5.96 -1.30 7.80
C GLY A 80 6.03 -2.79 7.54
N PRO A 81 5.76 -3.59 8.57
CA PRO A 81 5.86 -5.04 8.47
C PRO A 81 4.77 -5.64 7.57
N ASN A 82 5.15 -6.70 6.88
CA ASN A 82 4.23 -7.61 6.21
C ASN A 82 4.40 -9.04 6.74
N LEU A 83 3.29 -9.75 6.78
CA LEU A 83 3.19 -11.13 7.24
C LEU A 83 2.37 -11.88 6.20
N PHE A 84 2.92 -12.97 5.69
CA PHE A 84 2.22 -13.86 4.78
C PHE A 84 2.27 -15.26 5.35
N PHE A 85 1.12 -15.92 5.43
CA PHE A 85 1.06 -17.30 5.88
C PHE A 85 -0.01 -18.11 5.16
N THR A 86 0.27 -19.40 5.01
CA THR A 86 -0.61 -20.38 4.37
C THR A 86 -1.03 -21.43 5.40
N PRO A 87 -2.12 -21.19 6.16
CA PRO A 87 -2.52 -22.09 7.25
C PRO A 87 -3.02 -23.46 6.76
N ALA A 88 -3.48 -23.54 5.52
CA ALA A 88 -3.84 -24.76 4.83
C ALA A 88 -3.42 -24.64 3.35
N GLU A 89 -3.25 -25.77 2.65
CA GLU A 89 -2.77 -25.81 1.25
C GLU A 89 -3.57 -24.92 0.28
N ARG A 90 -4.81 -24.58 0.64
CA ARG A 90 -5.73 -23.81 -0.21
C ARG A 90 -5.93 -22.36 0.22
N TRP A 91 -5.39 -21.95 1.36
CA TRP A 91 -5.65 -20.62 1.93
C TRP A 91 -4.36 -19.82 1.98
N ARG A 92 -4.43 -18.59 1.48
CA ARG A 92 -3.36 -17.58 1.59
C ARG A 92 -3.87 -16.41 2.39
N VAL A 93 -3.15 -16.05 3.45
CA VAL A 93 -3.45 -14.87 4.26
C VAL A 93 -2.26 -13.94 4.25
N THR A 94 -2.51 -12.66 3.95
CA THR A 94 -1.51 -11.59 4.04
C THR A 94 -2.00 -10.52 4.96
N MET A 95 -1.20 -10.18 5.97
CA MET A 95 -1.43 -9.08 6.89
C MET A 95 -0.33 -8.06 6.69
N THR A 96 -0.69 -6.79 6.68
CA THR A 96 0.27 -5.71 6.48
C THR A 96 -0.15 -4.51 7.28
N TRP A 97 0.77 -3.98 8.07
CA TRP A 97 0.58 -2.74 8.80
C TRP A 97 1.66 -1.77 8.36
N ALA A 98 1.26 -0.63 7.81
CA ALA A 98 2.17 0.38 7.32
C ALA A 98 1.87 1.73 7.97
N VAL A 99 2.92 2.46 8.28
CA VAL A 99 2.84 3.80 8.87
C VAL A 99 3.47 4.82 7.93
N GLN A 100 2.91 6.01 7.91
CA GLN A 100 3.46 7.11 7.13
C GLN A 100 4.76 7.60 7.79
N ALA A 101 5.90 7.26 7.18
CA ALA A 101 7.23 7.65 7.66
C ALA A 101 7.63 9.05 7.19
N ALA A 102 7.14 9.47 6.02
CA ALA A 102 7.35 10.82 5.48
C ALA A 102 6.19 11.21 4.58
N GLY A 103 5.94 12.51 4.43
CA GLY A 103 4.95 13.00 3.47
C GLY A 103 4.84 14.51 3.51
N LYS A 104 4.11 15.07 2.56
CA LYS A 104 3.78 16.50 2.58
C LYS A 104 2.51 16.76 1.79
N ALA A 105 1.56 17.41 2.44
CA ALA A 105 0.39 17.99 1.78
C ALA A 105 0.76 19.34 1.19
N VAL A 106 0.21 19.66 0.01
CA VAL A 106 0.35 20.99 -0.59
C VAL A 106 -0.44 22.01 0.26
N GLY A 107 0.16 23.19 0.49
CA GLY A 107 -0.48 24.26 1.25
C GLY A 107 -0.50 24.08 2.78
N ILE A 108 -0.01 22.96 3.32
CA ILE A 108 0.01 22.69 4.76
C ILE A 108 1.44 22.51 5.25
N SER A 109 1.77 23.14 6.37
CA SER A 109 3.07 23.00 7.03
C SER A 109 3.08 21.74 7.90
N GLY A 110 4.04 20.85 7.66
CA GLY A 110 4.21 19.62 8.44
C GLY A 110 5.09 18.58 7.73
N PRO A 111 5.60 17.58 8.46
CA PRO A 111 6.46 16.53 7.92
C PRO A 111 5.70 15.33 7.34
N LEU A 112 4.36 15.36 7.37
CA LEU A 112 3.47 14.27 6.97
C LEU A 112 2.26 14.83 6.21
N ASP A 113 1.74 14.03 5.28
CA ASP A 113 0.50 14.35 4.55
C ASP A 113 -0.67 13.61 5.20
N LEU A 114 -1.22 14.21 6.27
CA LEU A 114 -2.39 13.68 6.99
C LEU A 114 -3.73 14.18 6.42
N THR A 115 -3.68 15.01 5.38
CA THR A 115 -4.85 15.56 4.71
C THR A 115 -5.34 14.60 3.63
N ASN A 116 -4.40 14.06 2.84
CA ASN A 116 -4.72 13.14 1.74
C ASN A 116 -4.56 11.66 2.14
N PHE A 117 -3.80 11.39 3.21
CA PHE A 117 -3.47 10.04 3.63
C PHE A 117 -3.64 9.83 5.14
N GLU A 118 -4.00 8.60 5.52
CA GLU A 118 -4.03 8.19 6.92
C GLU A 118 -2.60 7.99 7.46
N ARG A 119 -2.41 8.22 8.76
CA ARG A 119 -1.11 7.96 9.42
C ARG A 119 -0.76 6.47 9.46
N HIS A 120 -1.75 5.59 9.65
CA HIS A 120 -1.60 4.15 9.78
C HIS A 120 -2.55 3.44 8.83
N GLN A 121 -2.04 2.48 8.07
CA GLN A 121 -2.83 1.64 7.18
C GLN A 121 -2.70 0.19 7.58
N PHE A 122 -3.84 -0.46 7.82
CA PHE A 122 -3.90 -1.90 8.00
C PHE A 122 -4.55 -2.55 6.77
N ARG A 123 -3.91 -3.59 6.23
CA ARG A 123 -4.43 -4.35 5.10
C ARG A 123 -4.41 -5.84 5.42
N LEU A 124 -5.56 -6.47 5.22
CA LEU A 124 -5.74 -7.92 5.30
C LEU A 124 -6.19 -8.41 3.93
N ARG A 125 -5.50 -9.40 3.38
CA ARG A 125 -5.90 -10.10 2.15
C ARG A 125 -6.04 -11.59 2.45
N ILE A 126 -7.15 -12.17 2.02
CA ILE A 126 -7.42 -13.59 2.16
C ILE A 126 -7.74 -14.11 0.75
N GLY A 127 -6.98 -15.09 0.30
CA GLY A 127 -7.17 -15.76 -0.97
C GLY A 127 -7.42 -17.25 -0.76
N ARG A 128 -8.26 -17.83 -1.62
CA ARG A 128 -8.49 -19.27 -1.69
C ARG A 128 -8.17 -19.77 -3.10
N GLU A 129 -7.35 -20.81 -3.21
CA GLU A 129 -7.17 -21.54 -4.46
C GLU A 129 -8.24 -22.63 -4.60
N PHE A 130 -8.72 -22.82 -5.83
CA PHE A 130 -9.76 -23.76 -6.23
C PHE A 130 -9.17 -24.89 -7.07
#